data_AF-D9DBJ4-F1
#
_entry.id   AF-D9DBJ4-F1
#
_cell.length_a   1.000
_cell.length_b   1.000
_cell.length_c   1.000
_cell.angle_alpha   90.00
_cell.angle_beta   90.00
_cell.angle_gamma   90.00
#
_symmetry.space_group_name_H-M   'P 1'
#
loop_
_entity.id
_entity.type
_entity.pdbx_description
1 polymer ?
#
loop_
_entity_poly.entity_id
_entity_poly.type
_entity_poly.pdbx_seq_one_letter_code
_entity_poly.pdbx_strand_id
1 'polypeptide(L)' 'PLAKIINSSLIDLPAPSNISAWWNFGSLLATCLVLQILTGL' A
#
# COMPACT_ATOMS: atom_id res chain seq x y z
N PRO A 1 11.44 -13.99 9.00
CA PRO A 1 10.52 -14.35 7.89
C PRO A 1 9.52 -13.22 7.57
N LEU A 2 8.76 -12.73 8.55
CA LEU A 2 7.83 -11.59 8.39
C LEU A 2 8.51 -10.32 7.86
N ALA A 3 9.62 -9.91 8.47
CA ALA A 3 10.38 -8.75 8.03
C ALA A 3 10.85 -8.86 6.56
N LYS A 4 11.21 -10.06 6.10
CA LYS A 4 11.62 -10.29 4.71
C LYS A 4 10.46 -10.09 3.73
N ILE A 5 9.26 -10.54 4.10
CA ILE A 5 8.04 -10.37 3.29
C ILE A 5 7.73 -8.88 3.16
N ILE A 6 7.67 -8.16 4.28
CA ILE A 6 7.42 -6.71 4.32
C ILE A 6 8.45 -5.97 3.46
N ASN A 7 9.73 -6.31 3.60
CA ASN A 7 10.79 -5.64 2.84
C ASN A 7 10.60 -5.85 1.33
N SER A 8 10.35 -7.09 0.89
CA SER A 8 10.18 -7.39 -0.53
C SER A 8 8.89 -6.85 -1.17
N SER A 9 7.84 -6.59 -0.38
CA SER A 9 6.54 -6.18 -0.91
C SER A 9 6.24 -4.69 -0.77
N LEU A 10 6.88 -3.97 0.16
CA LEU A 10 6.60 -2.57 0.44
C LEU A 10 7.83 -1.64 0.32
N ILE A 11 9.05 -2.15 0.47
CA ILE A 11 10.27 -1.33 0.52
C ILE A 11 11.09 -1.54 -0.75
N ASP A 12 11.59 -2.76 -0.98
CA ASP A 12 12.46 -3.12 -2.09
C ASP A 12 11.67 -3.63 -3.32
N LEU A 13 10.44 -3.13 -3.50
CA LEU A 13 9.61 -3.48 -4.65
C LEU A 13 10.09 -2.72 -5.91
N PRO A 14 10.51 -3.40 -6.99
CA PRO A 14 10.84 -2.72 -8.24
C PRO A 14 9.58 -2.16 -8.91
N ALA A 15 9.32 -0.87 -8.71
CA ALA A 15 8.23 -0.16 -9.38
C ALA A 15 8.72 0.54 -10.67
N PRO A 16 7.89 0.62 -11.71
CA PRO A 16 8.24 1.36 -12.93
C PRO A 16 8.43 2.86 -12.64
N SER A 17 9.42 3.49 -13.27
CA SER A 17 9.74 4.90 -13.04
C SER A 17 8.72 5.88 -13.61
N ASN A 18 7.86 5.43 -14.54
CA ASN A 18 6.83 6.23 -15.19
C ASN A 18 5.42 5.96 -14.63
N ILE A 19 5.32 5.77 -13.31
CA ILE A 19 4.05 5.43 -12.66
C ILE A 19 3.07 6.63 -12.73
N SER A 20 1.87 6.38 -13.25
CA SER A 20 0.85 7.42 -13.39
C SER A 20 0.10 7.68 -12.08
N ALA A 21 -0.57 8.82 -11.98
CA ALA A 21 -1.35 9.17 -10.78
C ALA A 21 -2.41 8.12 -10.43
N TRP A 22 -2.93 7.37 -11.40
CA TRP A 22 -3.91 6.30 -11.22
C TRP A 22 -3.45 5.19 -10.28
N TRP A 23 -2.14 4.94 -10.19
CA TRP A 23 -1.60 3.93 -9.27
C TRP A 23 -1.73 4.30 -7.79
N ASN A 24 -1.94 5.57 -7.45
CA ASN A 24 -2.16 6.01 -6.06
C ASN A 24 -3.52 5.55 -5.49
N PHE A 25 -4.48 5.18 -6.34
CA PHE A 25 -5.79 4.74 -5.85
C PHE A 25 -5.72 3.47 -4.99
N GLY A 26 -4.75 2.59 -5.24
CA GLY A 26 -4.56 1.38 -4.43
C GLY A 26 -4.25 1.70 -2.96
N SER A 27 -3.26 2.56 -2.70
CA SER A 27 -2.90 2.96 -1.33
C SER A 27 -3.97 3.81 -0.66
N LEU A 28 -4.70 4.61 -1.44
CA LEU A 28 -5.83 5.40 -0.96
C LEU A 28 -6.97 4.50 -0.45
N LEU A 29 -7.29 3.43 -1.20
CA LEU A 29 -8.30 2.45 -0.79
C LEU A 29 -7.88 1.68 0.46
N ALA A 30 -6.62 1.27 0.55
CA ALA A 30 -6.09 0.61 1.75
C ALA A 30 -6.22 1.50 3.00
N THR A 31 -5.84 2.78 2.87
CA THR A 31 -5.98 3.76 3.96
C THR A 31 -7.44 3.99 4.32
N CYS A 32 -8.32 4.12 3.32
CA CYS A 32 -9.75 4.29 3.52
C CYS A 32 -10.37 3.11 4.27
N LEU A 33 -9.98 1.88 3.95
CA LEU A 33 -10.45 0.68 4.64
C LEU A 33 -10.02 0.69 6.12
N VAL A 34 -8.75 1.00 6.40
CA VAL A 34 -8.25 1.10 7.78
C VAL A 34 -9.02 2.15 8.56
N LEU A 35 -9.22 3.35 7.98
CA LEU A 35 -10.00 4.41 8.61
C LEU A 35 -11.44 3.98 8.89
N GLN A 36 -12.12 3.36 7.90
CA GLN A 36 -13.50 2.88 8.07
C GLN A 36 -13.63 1.85 9.20
N ILE A 37 -12.68 0.91 9.34
CA ILE A 37 -12.68 -0.06 10.43
C ILE A 37 -12.47 0.64 11.77
N LEU A 38 -11.52 1.58 11.87
CA LEU A 38 -11.22 2.28 13.11
C LEU A 38 -12.36 3.19 13.57
N THR A 39 -13.06 3.87 12.65
CA THR A 39 -14.18 4.76 12.98
C THR A 39 -15.50 4.03 13.15
N GLY A 40 -15.63 2.84 12.54
CA GLY A 40 -16.84 2.02 12.61
C GLY A 40 -16.90 1.09 13.82
N LEU A 41 -15.78 0.93 14.55
CA LEU A 41 -15.69 0.24 15.84
C LEU A 41 -15.99 1.21 16.99
#